data_AF-A0A534LY92-F1
#
_entry.id   AF-A0A534LY92-F1
#
_cell.length_a   1.000
_cell.length_b   1.000
_cell.length_c   1.000
_cell.angle_alpha   90.00
_cell.angle_beta   90.00
_cell.angle_gamma   90.00
#
_symmetry.space_group_name_H-M   'P 1'
#
loop_
_entity.id
_entity.type
_entity.pdbx_description
1 polymer ?
#
loop_
_entity_poly.entity_id
_entity_poly.type
_entity_poly.pdbx_seq_one_letter_code
_entity_poly.pdbx_strand_id
1 'polypeptide(L)'
;AACWVVITKNGRFAYTSNAHDPFNDISSYAIGKDGSLMLLEANAASPGLGPTDLAMNGNTHFFYVLASRANAITGYAVSEDGSLTQVTMVGGLAPSDVGLAAI
;
A
#
# COMPACT_ATOMS: atom_id res chain seq x y z
N ALA A 1 -5.33 11.66 -6.21
CA ALA A 1 -5.06 10.78 -7.36
C ALA A 1 -4.36 9.54 -6.85
N ALA A 2 -4.65 8.39 -7.46
CA ALA A 2 -3.90 7.17 -7.20
C ALA A 2 -2.48 7.34 -7.78
N CYS A 3 -1.46 7.03 -6.99
CA CYS A 3 -0.06 7.18 -7.40
C CYS A 3 0.58 5.85 -7.80
N TRP A 4 0.14 4.74 -7.20
CA TRP A 4 0.68 3.42 -7.47
C TRP A 4 -0.36 2.32 -7.18
N VAL A 5 -0.12 1.12 -7.69
CA VAL A 5 -0.91 -0.08 -7.42
C VAL A 5 -0.02 -1.31 -7.27
N VAL A 6 -0.34 -2.18 -6.31
CA VAL A 6 0.26 -3.52 -6.18
C VAL A 6 -0.85 -4.57 -6.10
N ILE A 7 -0.55 -5.77 -6.58
CA ILE A 7 -1.48 -6.90 -6.61
C ILE A 7 -0.84 -8.06 -5.84
N THR A 8 -1.65 -8.77 -5.05
CA THR A 8 -1.18 -10.00 -4.41
C THR A 8 -0.83 -11.06 -5.46
N LYS A 9 0.22 -11.82 -5.24
CA LYS A 9 0.68 -12.94 -6.09
C LYS A 9 -0.41 -13.95 -6.44
N ASN A 10 -1.37 -14.19 -5.55
CA ASN A 10 -2.53 -15.05 -5.81
C ASN A 10 -3.61 -14.39 -6.69
N GLY A 11 -3.42 -13.13 -7.08
CA GLY A 11 -4.30 -12.36 -7.95
C GLY A 11 -5.65 -12.03 -7.33
N ARG A 12 -5.80 -12.10 -6.00
CA ARG A 12 -7.09 -11.90 -5.31
C ARG A 12 -7.32 -10.48 -4.82
N PHE A 13 -6.26 -9.72 -4.56
CA PHE A 13 -6.38 -8.38 -3.99
C PHE A 13 -5.46 -7.39 -4.69
N ALA A 14 -5.92 -6.15 -4.80
CA ALA A 14 -5.13 -5.00 -5.22
C ALA A 14 -5.18 -3.91 -4.14
N TYR A 15 -4.09 -3.17 -4.01
CA TYR A 15 -3.98 -2.02 -3.12
C TYR A 15 -3.46 -0.81 -3.89
N THR A 16 -4.11 0.33 -3.72
CA THR A 16 -3.74 1.57 -4.41
C THR A 16 -3.44 2.68 -3.42
N SER A 17 -2.38 3.45 -3.66
CA SER A 17 -2.02 4.59 -2.82
C SER A 17 -2.68 5.87 -3.31
N ASN A 18 -3.33 6.62 -2.42
CA ASN A 18 -3.98 7.89 -2.73
C ASN A 18 -3.18 9.07 -2.14
N ALA A 19 -2.19 9.57 -2.87
CA ALA A 19 -1.25 10.55 -2.33
C ALA A 19 -1.78 12.00 -2.24
N HIS A 20 -3.00 12.25 -2.72
CA HIS A 20 -3.54 13.60 -2.75
C HIS A 20 -4.17 13.98 -1.42
N ASP A 21 -3.88 15.18 -0.94
CA ASP A 21 -4.56 15.76 0.21
C ASP A 21 -6.06 15.94 -0.09
N PRO A 22 -6.97 15.64 0.86
CA PRO A 22 -6.69 15.26 2.25
C PRO A 22 -6.55 13.76 2.49
N PHE A 23 -6.69 12.90 1.48
CA PHE A 23 -6.89 11.45 1.65
C PHE A 23 -5.68 10.74 2.26
N ASN A 24 -4.52 10.80 1.61
CA ASN A 24 -3.27 10.18 2.10
C ASN A 24 -3.43 8.75 2.64
N ASP A 25 -4.25 7.94 1.95
CA ASP A 25 -4.63 6.60 2.40
C ASP A 25 -4.34 5.54 1.33
N ILE A 26 -4.56 4.29 1.71
CA ILE A 26 -4.54 3.13 0.81
C ILE A 26 -5.98 2.63 0.65
N SER A 27 -6.43 2.43 -0.58
CA SER A 27 -7.67 1.70 -0.87
C SER A 27 -7.36 0.25 -1.21
N SER A 28 -8.25 -0.67 -0.83
CA SER A 28 -8.14 -2.11 -1.13
C SER A 28 -9.29 -2.58 -2.02
N TYR A 29 -8.98 -3.54 -2.89
CA TYR A 29 -9.92 -4.10 -3.86
C TYR A 29 -9.80 -5.62 -3.89
N ALA A 30 -10.93 -6.31 -4.03
CA ALA A 30 -10.97 -7.70 -4.44
C ALA A 30 -10.90 -7.78 -5.97
N ILE A 31 -10.21 -8.80 -6.47
CA ILE A 31 -10.08 -9.09 -7.89
C ILE A 31 -10.87 -10.37 -8.20
N GLY A 32 -11.87 -10.25 -9.07
CA GLY A 32 -12.62 -11.38 -9.60
C GLY A 32 -11.77 -12.26 -10.51
N LYS A 33 -12.22 -13.51 -10.73
CA LYS A 33 -11.53 -14.44 -11.64
C LYS A 33 -11.48 -13.95 -13.09
N ASP A 34 -12.37 -13.04 -13.44
CA ASP A 34 -12.46 -12.34 -14.73
C ASP A 34 -11.63 -11.05 -14.77
N GLY A 35 -10.92 -10.71 -13.69
CA GLY A 35 -10.14 -9.48 -13.54
C GLY A 35 -10.96 -8.26 -13.12
N SER A 36 -12.26 -8.42 -12.83
CA SER A 36 -13.08 -7.33 -12.31
C SER A 36 -12.58 -6.86 -10.94
N LEU A 37 -12.61 -5.55 -10.70
CA LEU A 37 -12.25 -4.98 -9.40
C LEU A 37 -13.51 -4.62 -8.61
N MET A 38 -13.56 -5.05 -7.35
CA MET A 38 -14.58 -4.66 -6.39
C MET A 38 -13.90 -3.96 -5.21
N LEU A 39 -14.30 -2.73 -4.89
CA LEU A 39 -13.79 -2.02 -3.72
C LEU A 39 -14.12 -2.81 -2.46
N LEU A 40 -13.10 -3.11 -1.64
CA LEU A 40 -13.27 -3.70 -0.32
C LEU A 40 -13.32 -2.60 0.74
N GLU A 41 -12.27 -1.79 0.82
CA GLU A 41 -12.20 -0.67 1.74
C GLU A 41 -11.63 0.57 1.04
N ALA A 42 -12.34 1.70 1.17
CA ALA A 42 -11.87 2.97 0.65
C ALA A 42 -10.61 3.47 1.40
N ASN A 43 -10.54 3.22 2.71
CA ASN A 43 -9.40 3.52 3.57
C ASN A 43 -9.03 2.24 4.34
N ALA A 44 -8.23 1.40 3.69
CA ALA A 44 -7.69 0.17 4.26
C ALA A 44 -6.48 0.44 5.16
N ALA A 45 -5.77 1.55 4.94
CA ALA A 45 -4.64 1.96 5.75
C ALA A 45 -4.33 3.46 5.61
N SER A 46 -3.75 4.03 6.68
CA SER A 46 -3.27 5.41 6.73
C SER A 46 -1.75 5.43 7.03
N PRO A 47 -0.88 5.37 5.99
CA PRO A 47 0.57 5.17 6.13
C PRO A 47 1.37 6.42 6.49
N GLY A 48 0.74 7.59 6.43
CA GLY A 48 1.40 8.89 6.53
C GLY A 48 1.17 9.73 5.28
N LEU A 49 1.64 10.98 5.29
CA LEU A 49 1.40 11.93 4.20
C LEU A 49 2.19 11.56 2.93
N GLY A 50 1.52 11.68 1.79
CA GLY A 50 2.10 11.41 0.47
C GLY A 50 2.53 9.96 0.25
N PRO A 51 1.62 8.96 0.38
CA PRO A 51 1.91 7.59 -0.04
C PRO A 51 2.15 7.54 -1.55
N THR A 52 3.41 7.55 -1.96
CA THR A 52 3.81 7.74 -3.36
C THR A 52 4.22 6.45 -4.05
N ASP A 53 4.69 5.47 -3.28
CA ASP A 53 5.13 4.17 -3.81
C ASP A 53 4.72 3.03 -2.87
N LEU A 54 4.54 1.85 -3.47
CA LEU A 54 4.10 0.64 -2.81
C LEU A 54 4.95 -0.55 -3.24
N ALA A 55 5.37 -1.37 -2.28
CA ALA A 55 6.05 -2.62 -2.57
C ALA A 55 5.43 -3.78 -1.80
N MET A 56 5.35 -4.93 -2.44
CA MET A 56 4.85 -6.16 -1.83
C MET A 56 5.95 -7.22 -1.88
N ASN A 57 6.12 -7.94 -0.79
CA ASN A 57 7.12 -9.00 -0.72
C ASN A 57 6.68 -10.26 -1.50
N GLY A 58 7.62 -11.14 -1.84
CA GLY A 58 7.38 -12.26 -2.75
C GLY A 58 6.37 -13.31 -2.28
N ASN A 59 6.06 -13.36 -0.98
CA ASN A 59 5.03 -14.24 -0.40
C ASN A 59 3.71 -13.52 -0.07
N THR A 60 3.60 -12.22 -0.36
CA THR A 60 2.42 -11.37 -0.13
C THR A 60 1.98 -11.19 1.31
N HIS A 61 2.77 -11.65 2.29
CA HIS A 61 2.43 -11.47 3.70
C HIS A 61 2.73 -10.06 4.19
N PHE A 62 3.63 -9.34 3.49
CA PHE A 62 4.00 -7.98 3.85
C PHE A 62 3.91 -7.03 2.67
N PHE A 63 3.37 -5.87 2.97
CA PHE A 63 3.18 -4.75 2.06
C PHE A 63 3.77 -3.49 2.72
N TYR A 64 4.47 -2.68 1.94
CA TYR A 64 5.18 -1.51 2.41
C TYR A 64 4.76 -0.29 1.61
N VAL A 65 4.63 0.84 2.30
CA VAL A 65 4.25 2.13 1.72
C VAL A 65 5.35 3.14 1.96
N LEU A 66 5.83 3.81 0.91
CA LEU A 66 6.65 5.00 1.03
C LEU A 66 5.75 6.23 1.18
N ALA A 67 5.72 6.81 2.38
CA ALA A 67 5.07 8.09 2.67
C ALA A 67 6.11 9.21 2.55
N SER A 68 6.31 9.73 1.34
CA SER A 68 7.43 10.62 1.01
C SER A 68 7.38 11.95 1.74
N ARG A 69 6.19 12.50 1.99
CA ARG A 69 6.04 13.74 2.76
C ARG A 69 6.18 13.52 4.26
N ALA A 70 6.01 12.28 4.73
CA ALA A 70 6.29 11.88 6.10
C ALA A 70 7.76 11.44 6.30
N ASN A 71 8.56 11.34 5.24
CA ASN A 71 9.92 10.80 5.25
C ASN A 71 9.99 9.44 5.96
N ALA A 72 9.03 8.56 5.66
CA ALA A 72 8.87 7.28 6.33
C ALA A 72 8.42 6.16 5.39
N ILE A 73 8.79 4.93 5.74
CA ILE A 73 8.17 3.70 5.20
C ILE A 73 7.32 3.07 6.30
N THR A 74 6.08 2.74 5.95
CA THR A 74 5.16 2.02 6.82
C THR A 74 4.94 0.62 6.29
N GLY A 75 5.13 -0.39 7.15
CA GLY A 75 4.94 -1.80 6.81
C GLY A 75 3.66 -2.36 7.41
N TYR A 76 2.97 -3.18 6.63
CA TYR A 76 1.73 -3.85 7.00
C TYR A 76 1.82 -5.35 6.76
N ALA A 77 1.24 -6.13 7.66
CA ALA A 77 0.88 -7.52 7.40
C ALA A 77 -0.41 -7.58 6.59
N VAL A 78 -0.47 -8.51 5.64
CA VAL A 78 -1.64 -8.78 4.80
C VAL A 78 -2.32 -10.06 5.29
N SER A 79 -3.58 -9.96 5.67
CA SER A 79 -4.39 -11.10 6.10
C SER A 79 -4.94 -11.89 4.91
N GLU A 80 -5.44 -13.11 5.14
CA GLU A 80 -6.03 -13.96 4.09
C GLU A 80 -7.26 -13.33 3.40
N ASP A 81 -7.99 -12.48 4.12
CA ASP A 81 -9.14 -11.71 3.64
C ASP A 81 -8.76 -10.40 2.94
N GLY A 82 -7.45 -10.09 2.87
CA GLY A 82 -6.92 -8.89 2.24
C GLY A 82 -6.87 -7.65 3.15
N SER A 83 -7.27 -7.76 4.42
CA SER A 83 -7.13 -6.68 5.39
C SER A 83 -5.65 -6.39 5.72
N LEU A 84 -5.35 -5.14 6.07
CA LEU A 84 -4.00 -4.68 6.38
C LEU A 84 -3.88 -4.36 7.87
N THR A 85 -2.82 -4.87 8.51
CA THR A 85 -2.47 -4.53 9.89
C THR A 85 -1.09 -3.90 9.92
N GLN A 86 -0.96 -2.67 10.43
CA GLN A 86 0.34 -2.02 10.57
C GLN A 86 1.23 -2.83 11.52
N VAL A 87 2.45 -3.17 11.09
CA VAL A 87 3.43 -3.90 11.90
C VAL A 87 4.65 -3.07 12.25
N THR A 88 4.97 -2.06 11.42
CA THR A 88 6.12 -1.20 11.66
C THR A 88 5.99 0.14 10.94
N MET A 89 6.76 1.12 11.40
CA MET A 89 6.99 2.37 10.71
C MET A 89 8.45 2.78 10.97
N VAL A 90 9.16 3.11 9.89
CA VAL A 90 10.55 3.57 9.95
C VAL A 90 10.59 4.95 9.34
N GLY A 91 10.89 5.96 10.16
CA GLY A 91 11.11 7.33 9.72
C GLY A 91 12.59 7.65 9.50
N GLY A 92 12.85 8.92 9.14
CA GLY A 92 14.21 9.44 8.97
C GLY A 92 14.79 9.24 7.57
N LEU A 93 13.93 8.98 6.58
CA LEU A 93 14.33 8.93 5.18
C LEU A 93 14.78 10.31 4.69
N ALA A 94 15.66 10.32 3.70
CA ALA A 94 16.05 11.57 3.06
C ALA A 94 14.88 12.08 2.20
N PRO A 95 14.66 13.40 2.11
CA PRO A 95 13.61 13.95 1.23
C PRO A 95 13.78 13.61 -0.26
N SER A 96 14.97 13.13 -0.65
CA SER A 96 15.29 12.67 -2.01
C SER A 96 14.91 11.22 -2.30
N ASP A 97 14.47 10.46 -1.28
CA ASP A 97 14.06 9.06 -1.45
C ASP A 97 12.69 9.00 -2.14
N VAL A 98 12.62 8.34 -3.30
CA VAL A 98 11.45 8.37 -4.19
C VAL A 98 10.95 7.01 -4.66
N GLY A 99 11.60 5.92 -4.24
CA GLY A 99 11.26 4.57 -4.69
C GLY A 99 11.46 3.52 -3.62
N LEU A 100 10.65 2.46 -3.70
CA LEU A 100 10.64 1.35 -2.78
C LEU A 100 10.58 0.02 -3.54
N ALA A 101 11.42 -0.93 -3.14
CA ALA A 101 11.35 -2.30 -3.62
C ALA A 101 11.37 -3.26 -2.43
N ALA A 102 10.63 -4.36 -2.54
CA ALA A 102 10.60 -5.43 -1.55
C ALA A 102 10.93 -6.75 -2.24
N ILE A 103 11.56 -7.65 -1.48
CA ILE A 103 11.92 -9.02 -1.90
C ILE A 103 10.99 -10.04 -1.26
#